data_AF-A0A8S2KLL5-F1
#
_entry.id   AF-A0A8S2KLL5-F1
#
_cell.length_a   1.000
_cell.length_b   1.000
_cell.length_c   1.000
_cell.angle_alpha   90.00
_cell.angle_beta   90.00
_cell.angle_gamma   90.00
#
_symmetry.space_group_name_H-M   'P 1'
#
loop_
_entity.id
_entity.type
_entity.pdbx_description
1 polymer ?
#
loop_
_entity_poly.entity_id
_entity_poly.type
_entity_poly.pdbx_seq_one_letter_code
_entity_poly.pdbx_strand_id
1 'polypeptide(L)'
;MSIDKTGPSTTNCHPNDTSSFNYNEGDVDLDGQTQVQQERIEREIIDNQPLVSEKLSTDKLRNEYDVEDSVYQSKIRELTKKYKYIRKTRGDGNCFYRAFGFGYLEQNLKNELELDRFRRLVADLKDKLVQLGYQEFTVEDVRDVDVEPMARESDNIHIIALTKAAQVSLRVIYMDRSETSQLTTHDFSHNDNEQAFQPMITFLYRPGHYDLLYEN
;
A
#
# COMPACT_ATOMS: atom_id res chain seq x y z
N MET A 1 0.14 -52.22 -81.76
CA MET A 1 -1.08 -51.59 -81.22
C MET A 1 -0.59 -50.53 -80.23
N SER A 2 -0.63 -49.23 -80.52
CA SER A 2 -1.78 -48.34 -80.83
C SER A 2 -2.28 -47.65 -79.55
N ILE A 3 -2.14 -46.31 -79.50
CA ILE A 3 -2.96 -45.25 -78.84
C ILE A 3 -3.83 -45.66 -77.63
N ASP A 4 -3.94 -44.93 -76.50
CA ASP A 4 -3.88 -43.47 -76.21
C ASP A 4 -3.80 -43.32 -74.63
N LYS A 5 -3.66 -42.21 -73.86
CA LYS A 5 -3.85 -40.74 -73.96
C LYS A 5 -2.91 -39.93 -73.03
N THR A 6 -2.97 -38.60 -73.14
CA THR A 6 -2.77 -37.48 -72.16
C THR A 6 -2.26 -37.77 -70.72
N GLY A 7 -1.44 -36.91 -70.09
CA GLY A 7 -1.14 -35.51 -70.43
C GLY A 7 0.00 -34.84 -69.61
N PRO A 8 0.16 -33.50 -69.72
CA PRO A 8 1.34 -32.72 -69.30
C PRO A 8 1.17 -32.09 -67.87
N SER A 9 2.07 -31.25 -67.30
CA SER A 9 3.12 -30.38 -67.84
C SER A 9 4.32 -30.17 -66.88
N THR A 10 5.41 -29.65 -67.42
CA THR A 10 6.54 -29.04 -66.69
C THR A 10 6.41 -27.51 -66.55
N THR A 11 7.45 -26.87 -65.99
CA THR A 11 7.87 -25.45 -66.11
C THR A 11 7.15 -24.34 -65.31
N ASN A 12 7.96 -23.63 -64.50
CA ASN A 12 7.70 -22.33 -63.87
C ASN A 12 7.37 -21.21 -64.88
N CYS A 13 6.73 -20.11 -64.42
CA CYS A 13 7.20 -18.73 -64.67
C CYS A 13 6.46 -17.63 -63.86
N HIS A 14 7.09 -17.12 -62.78
CA HIS A 14 7.02 -15.72 -62.27
C HIS A 14 5.61 -15.08 -62.03
N PRO A 15 5.50 -13.79 -61.61
CA PRO A 15 5.74 -13.38 -60.22
C PRO A 15 4.60 -12.50 -59.65
N ASN A 16 4.87 -11.82 -58.52
CA ASN A 16 4.07 -10.77 -57.89
C ASN A 16 2.77 -11.23 -57.19
N ASP A 17 2.89 -11.47 -55.87
CA ASP A 17 1.87 -11.03 -54.92
C ASP A 17 2.54 -10.08 -53.92
N THR A 18 2.39 -8.77 -54.15
CA THR A 18 2.75 -7.75 -53.15
C THR A 18 1.64 -7.67 -52.12
N SER A 19 1.58 -8.64 -51.21
CA SER A 19 0.74 -8.55 -50.01
C SER A 19 1.28 -7.40 -49.15
N SER A 20 0.61 -6.26 -49.24
CA SER A 20 0.86 -5.11 -48.38
C SER A 20 0.51 -5.49 -46.94
N PHE A 21 1.51 -5.93 -46.18
CA PHE A 21 1.43 -6.01 -44.74
C PHE A 21 1.25 -4.59 -44.19
N ASN A 22 -0.01 -4.19 -44.02
CA ASN A 22 -0.36 -3.05 -43.19
C ASN A 22 0.09 -3.37 -41.76
N TYR A 23 1.28 -2.91 -41.41
CA TYR A 23 1.54 -2.53 -40.04
C TYR A 23 0.51 -1.46 -39.69
N ASN A 24 -0.48 -1.82 -38.87
CA ASN A 24 -1.41 -0.83 -38.34
C ASN A 24 -0.59 0.10 -37.43
N GLU A 25 -0.47 1.37 -37.83
CA GLU A 25 0.00 2.44 -36.96
C GLU A 25 -1.01 2.56 -35.80
N GLY A 26 -0.73 1.89 -34.67
CA GLY A 26 -1.75 1.66 -33.66
C GLY A 26 -1.34 0.93 -32.38
N ASP A 27 -0.07 0.56 -32.20
CA ASP A 27 0.45 0.28 -30.85
C ASP A 27 0.54 1.61 -30.10
N VAL A 28 -0.58 1.96 -29.46
CA VAL A 28 -0.67 3.07 -28.51
C VAL A 28 0.26 2.75 -27.34
N ASP A 29 1.14 3.68 -26.99
CA ASP A 29 1.99 3.60 -25.79
C ASP A 29 1.14 3.72 -24.51
N LEU A 30 0.44 2.65 -24.20
CA LEU A 30 -0.47 2.53 -23.05
C LEU A 30 0.32 2.51 -21.74
N ASP A 31 1.52 1.96 -21.74
CA ASP A 31 2.39 1.88 -20.56
C ASP A 31 2.93 3.28 -20.23
N GLY A 32 3.49 4.00 -21.21
CA GLY A 32 3.92 5.39 -21.04
C GLY A 32 2.78 6.35 -20.71
N GLN A 33 1.59 6.17 -21.30
CA GLN A 33 0.40 6.92 -20.92
C GLN A 33 -0.07 6.62 -19.49
N THR A 34 0.00 5.36 -19.06
CA THR A 34 -0.33 4.94 -17.69
C THR A 34 0.65 5.54 -16.69
N GLN A 35 1.95 5.50 -16.96
CA GLN A 35 2.98 6.11 -16.12
C GLN A 35 2.75 7.63 -16.01
N VAL A 36 2.58 8.34 -17.13
CA VAL A 36 2.32 9.79 -17.12
C VAL A 36 1.00 10.15 -16.41
N GLN A 37 -0.01 9.28 -16.46
CA GLN A 37 -1.23 9.45 -15.68
C GLN A 37 -0.98 9.26 -14.17
N GLN A 38 -0.24 8.22 -13.79
CA GLN A 38 0.10 7.94 -12.40
C GLN A 38 0.94 9.07 -11.78
N GLU A 39 2.01 9.51 -12.45
CA GLU A 39 2.86 10.62 -11.99
C GLU A 39 2.08 11.93 -11.79
N ARG A 40 0.97 12.14 -12.52
CA ARG A 40 0.10 13.32 -12.37
C ARG A 40 -0.80 13.21 -11.14
N ILE A 41 -1.36 12.03 -10.90
CA ILE A 41 -2.15 11.73 -9.70
C ILE A 41 -1.26 11.84 -8.46
N GLU A 42 -0.06 11.26 -8.50
CA GLU A 42 0.92 11.34 -7.41
C GLU A 42 1.34 12.78 -7.13
N ARG A 43 1.62 13.60 -8.16
CA ARG A 43 1.90 15.03 -7.97
C ARG A 43 0.75 15.79 -7.32
N GLU A 44 -0.49 15.57 -7.77
CA GLU A 44 -1.67 16.22 -7.17
C GLU A 44 -1.87 15.80 -5.70
N ILE A 45 -1.58 14.54 -5.35
CA ILE A 45 -1.57 14.06 -3.97
C ILE A 45 -0.40 14.68 -3.17
N ILE A 46 0.79 14.81 -3.77
CA ILE A 46 1.98 15.39 -3.13
C ILE A 46 1.76 16.85 -2.75
N ASP A 47 1.21 17.65 -3.66
CA ASP A 47 0.99 19.09 -3.48
C ASP A 47 -0.12 19.40 -2.47
N ASN A 48 -1.15 18.55 -2.38
CA ASN A 48 -2.33 18.78 -1.53
C ASN A 48 -2.29 18.05 -0.17
N GLN A 49 -1.46 17.01 0.00
CA GLN A 49 -1.39 16.22 1.24
C GLN A 49 0.06 16.10 1.74
N PRO A 50 0.38 16.46 3.00
CA PRO A 50 1.67 16.13 3.58
C PRO A 50 1.80 14.62 3.79
N LEU A 51 3.02 14.10 3.80
CA LEU A 51 3.33 12.68 4.08
C LEU A 51 2.60 12.18 5.34
N VAL A 52 2.65 12.98 6.41
CA VAL A 52 1.92 12.78 7.66
C VAL A 52 1.37 14.14 8.09
N SER A 53 0.10 14.21 8.51
CA SER A 53 -0.53 15.45 8.96
C SER A 53 -0.14 15.85 10.38
N GLU A 54 -0.62 17.01 10.82
CA GLU A 54 -0.73 17.32 12.24
C GLU A 54 -1.74 16.44 12.97
N LYS A 55 -1.70 16.42 14.31
CA LYS A 55 -2.69 15.73 15.15
C LYS A 55 -4.02 16.52 15.15
N LEU A 56 -5.01 16.04 14.41
CA LEU A 56 -6.33 16.65 14.23
C LEU A 56 -7.36 16.07 15.20
N SER A 57 -8.43 16.79 15.56
CA SER A 57 -9.59 16.16 16.22
C SER A 57 -10.28 15.17 15.27
N THR A 58 -10.71 14.02 15.80
CA THR A 58 -11.50 13.01 15.08
C THR A 58 -12.88 13.52 14.65
N ASP A 59 -13.42 14.57 15.27
CA ASP A 59 -14.73 15.14 14.89
C ASP A 59 -14.72 15.67 13.45
N LYS A 60 -13.54 16.06 12.93
CA LYS A 60 -13.36 16.47 11.52
C LYS A 60 -13.70 15.35 10.53
N LEU A 61 -13.58 14.07 10.91
CA LEU A 61 -13.97 12.94 10.06
C LEU A 61 -15.44 13.02 9.63
N ARG A 62 -16.32 13.60 10.44
CA ARG A 62 -17.74 13.75 10.10
C ARG A 62 -18.01 14.59 8.84
N ASN A 63 -17.03 15.38 8.42
CA ASN A 63 -17.07 16.22 7.22
C ASN A 63 -16.47 15.50 5.98
N GLU A 64 -15.85 14.33 6.15
CA GLU A 64 -15.30 13.50 5.06
C GLU A 64 -16.32 12.49 4.50
N TYR A 65 -17.52 12.43 5.09
CA TYR A 65 -18.61 11.53 4.72
C TYR A 65 -19.92 12.31 4.61
N ASP A 66 -20.88 11.79 3.84
CA ASP A 66 -22.21 12.36 3.73
C ASP A 66 -22.90 12.47 5.12
N VAL A 67 -23.74 13.47 5.30
CA VAL A 67 -24.57 13.66 6.50
C VAL A 67 -25.70 12.63 6.52
N GLU A 68 -26.19 12.23 5.34
CA GLU A 68 -27.25 11.24 5.17
C GLU A 68 -26.73 9.78 5.22
N ASP A 69 -25.41 9.55 5.15
CA ASP A 69 -24.81 8.22 5.42
C ASP A 69 -24.84 7.93 6.93
N SER A 70 -26.02 7.52 7.39
CA SER A 70 -26.32 7.21 8.78
C SER A 70 -25.45 6.10 9.37
N VAL A 71 -24.86 5.22 8.54
CA VAL A 71 -23.94 4.16 8.97
C VAL A 71 -22.60 4.77 9.33
N TYR A 72 -21.97 5.52 8.41
CA TYR A 72 -20.69 6.17 8.69
C TYR A 72 -20.80 7.26 9.75
N GLN A 73 -21.84 8.09 9.73
CA GLN A 73 -22.09 9.08 10.79
C GLN A 73 -22.32 8.40 12.16
N SER A 74 -22.85 7.17 12.22
CA SER A 74 -22.95 6.41 13.48
C SER A 74 -21.60 5.89 13.94
N LYS A 75 -20.83 5.23 13.06
CA LYS A 75 -19.50 4.70 13.40
C LYS A 75 -18.53 5.80 13.82
N ILE A 76 -18.55 6.96 13.17
CA ILE A 76 -17.73 8.11 13.57
C ILE A 76 -18.16 8.62 14.96
N ARG A 77 -19.46 8.68 15.28
CA ARG A 77 -19.95 9.02 16.64
C ARG A 77 -19.51 8.02 17.72
N GLU A 78 -19.39 6.73 17.40
CA GLU A 78 -18.82 5.76 18.34
C GLU A 78 -17.29 5.92 18.45
N LEU A 79 -16.61 6.17 17.33
CA LEU A 79 -15.16 6.40 17.28
C LEU A 79 -14.74 7.59 18.14
N THR A 80 -15.43 8.74 17.99
CA THR A 80 -15.07 9.97 18.72
C THR A 80 -15.38 9.91 20.22
N LYS A 81 -16.10 8.88 20.72
CA LYS A 81 -16.21 8.63 22.17
C LYS A 81 -14.86 8.28 22.78
N LYS A 82 -14.11 7.37 22.15
CA LYS A 82 -12.85 6.82 22.66
C LYS A 82 -11.62 7.50 22.07
N TYR A 83 -11.57 7.69 20.76
CA TYR A 83 -10.43 8.29 20.07
C TYR A 83 -10.72 9.76 19.77
N LYS A 84 -10.00 10.68 20.40
CA LYS A 84 -10.20 12.14 20.29
C LYS A 84 -9.40 12.77 19.16
N TYR A 85 -8.34 12.10 18.71
CA TYR A 85 -7.49 12.62 17.65
C TYR A 85 -7.15 11.59 16.57
N ILE A 86 -6.93 12.09 15.37
CA ILE A 86 -6.47 11.38 14.19
C ILE A 86 -5.25 12.11 13.61
N ARG A 87 -4.26 11.37 13.14
CA ARG A 87 -3.15 11.89 12.33
C ARG A 87 -3.17 11.15 11.00
N LYS A 88 -3.47 11.88 9.93
CA LYS A 88 -3.66 11.32 8.58
C LYS A 88 -2.30 11.06 7.93
N THR A 89 -2.24 10.05 7.06
CA THR A 89 -1.09 9.84 6.17
C THR A 89 -1.46 10.21 4.73
N ARG A 90 -0.46 10.38 3.86
CA ARG A 90 -0.65 10.50 2.41
C ARG A 90 -1.08 9.15 1.83
N GLY A 91 -2.08 9.16 0.94
CA GLY A 91 -2.55 7.98 0.20
C GLY A 91 -1.64 7.59 -0.97
N ASP A 92 -0.36 7.32 -0.69
CA ASP A 92 0.70 7.06 -1.69
C ASP A 92 1.16 5.58 -1.69
N GLY A 93 0.23 4.65 -1.44
CA GLY A 93 0.48 3.21 -1.24
C GLY A 93 1.18 2.88 0.07
N ASN A 94 2.17 3.68 0.45
CA ASN A 94 3.04 3.52 1.62
C ASN A 94 2.38 3.93 2.95
N CYS A 95 1.09 4.30 2.94
CA CYS A 95 0.32 4.80 4.09
C CYS A 95 0.46 3.93 5.35
N PHE A 96 0.42 2.59 5.22
CA PHE A 96 0.60 1.64 6.33
C PHE A 96 1.99 1.74 6.96
N TYR A 97 3.06 1.57 6.19
CA TYR A 97 4.44 1.64 6.68
C TYR A 97 4.75 3.00 7.30
N ARG A 98 4.21 4.06 6.69
CA ARG A 98 4.30 5.46 7.14
C ARG A 98 3.59 5.68 8.48
N ALA A 99 2.37 5.17 8.64
CA ALA A 99 1.61 5.21 9.89
C ALA A 99 2.29 4.37 10.99
N PHE A 100 2.79 3.18 10.65
CA PHE A 100 3.47 2.27 11.57
C PHE A 100 4.77 2.87 12.10
N GLY A 101 5.65 3.32 11.20
CA GLY A 101 6.93 3.92 11.56
C GLY A 101 6.76 5.19 12.41
N PHE A 102 5.83 6.07 12.01
CA PHE A 102 5.53 7.28 12.79
C PHE A 102 4.96 6.93 14.18
N GLY A 103 3.96 6.06 14.24
CA GLY A 103 3.31 5.67 15.51
C GLY A 103 4.25 4.93 16.47
N TYR A 104 5.09 4.03 15.97
CA TYR A 104 6.08 3.32 16.78
C TYR A 104 7.12 4.28 17.38
N LEU A 105 7.63 5.22 16.57
CA LEU A 105 8.58 6.22 17.04
C LEU A 105 7.92 7.20 18.01
N GLU A 106 6.73 7.73 17.72
CA GLU A 106 6.02 8.71 18.57
C GLU A 106 5.79 8.18 20.00
N GLN A 107 5.50 6.88 20.15
CA GLN A 107 5.35 6.22 21.46
C GLN A 107 6.69 5.93 22.16
N ASN A 108 7.75 5.59 21.41
CA ASN A 108 9.03 5.14 22.00
C ASN A 108 10.15 6.20 22.03
N LEU A 109 9.93 7.41 21.49
CA LEU A 109 10.90 8.52 21.43
C LEU A 109 11.49 8.94 22.79
N LYS A 110 10.87 8.56 23.91
CA LYS A 110 11.31 8.86 25.29
C LYS A 110 11.79 7.62 26.06
N ASN A 111 11.83 6.45 25.43
CA ASN A 111 12.20 5.18 26.04
C ASN A 111 13.57 4.74 25.49
N GLU A 112 14.63 5.08 26.21
CA GLU A 112 16.03 4.80 25.80
C GLU A 112 16.28 3.30 25.57
N LEU A 113 15.63 2.42 26.35
CA LEU A 113 15.76 0.97 26.20
C LEU A 113 15.14 0.45 24.89
N GLU A 114 13.98 0.99 24.50
CA GLU A 114 13.36 0.67 23.21
C GLU A 114 14.10 1.32 22.05
N LEU A 115 14.65 2.52 22.22
CA LEU A 115 15.50 3.16 21.21
C LEU A 115 16.77 2.33 20.94
N ASP A 116 17.43 1.82 21.98
CA ASP A 116 18.60 0.95 21.83
C ASP A 116 18.24 -0.48 21.39
N ARG A 117 17.02 -0.95 21.65
CA ARG A 117 16.49 -2.18 21.05
C ARG A 117 16.21 -2.01 19.56
N PHE A 118 15.59 -0.90 19.15
CA PHE A 118 15.33 -0.56 17.75
C PHE A 118 16.62 -0.36 16.96
N ARG A 119 17.61 0.36 17.51
CA ARG A 119 18.96 0.50 16.92
C ARG A 119 19.60 -0.85 16.61
N ARG A 120 19.54 -1.80 17.55
CA ARG A 120 20.03 -3.17 17.34
C ARG A 120 19.22 -3.92 16.28
N LEU A 121 17.88 -3.85 16.33
CA LEU A 121 17.01 -4.48 15.34
C LEU A 121 17.29 -3.98 13.91
N VAL A 122 17.55 -2.69 13.72
CA VAL A 122 17.90 -2.09 12.41
C VAL A 122 19.29 -2.51 11.94
N ALA A 123 20.29 -2.57 12.84
CA ALA A 123 21.63 -3.07 12.50
C ALA A 123 21.58 -4.55 12.08
N ASP A 124 20.97 -5.39 12.91
CA ASP A 124 20.69 -6.81 12.64
C ASP A 124 19.95 -7.02 11.31
N LEU A 125 19.01 -6.13 10.97
CA LEU A 125 18.22 -6.22 9.73
C LEU A 125 19.06 -5.89 8.50
N LYS A 126 19.94 -4.88 8.57
CA LYS A 126 20.86 -4.53 7.48
C LYS A 126 21.72 -5.73 7.10
N ASP A 127 22.37 -6.35 8.10
CA ASP A 127 23.26 -7.49 7.87
C ASP A 127 22.51 -8.70 7.30
N LYS A 128 21.26 -8.93 7.75
CA LYS A 128 20.38 -9.99 7.19
C LYS A 128 19.95 -9.72 5.75
N LEU A 129 19.65 -8.47 5.39
CA LEU A 129 19.30 -8.12 4.01
C LEU A 129 20.49 -8.34 3.07
N VAL A 130 21.69 -7.92 3.46
CA VAL A 130 22.94 -8.18 2.71
C VAL A 130 23.21 -9.68 2.60
N GLN A 131 23.00 -10.46 3.68
CA GLN A 131 23.13 -11.92 3.66
C GLN A 131 22.12 -12.61 2.72
N LEU A 132 20.91 -12.04 2.57
CA LEU A 132 19.88 -12.51 1.64
C LEU A 132 20.11 -12.07 0.18
N GLY A 133 21.17 -11.30 -0.10
CA GLY A 133 21.56 -10.88 -1.45
C GLY A 133 20.99 -9.54 -1.90
N TYR A 134 20.31 -8.80 -1.02
CA TYR A 134 20.04 -7.37 -1.28
C TYR A 134 21.35 -6.59 -1.27
N GLN A 135 21.47 -5.57 -2.12
CA GLN A 135 22.66 -4.72 -2.12
C GLN A 135 22.74 -3.90 -0.82
N GLU A 136 23.97 -3.58 -0.39
CA GLU A 136 24.19 -2.70 0.74
C GLU A 136 23.88 -1.25 0.35
N PHE A 137 22.60 -0.86 0.44
CA PHE A 137 22.15 0.50 0.14
C PHE A 137 23.00 1.54 0.88
N THR A 138 23.67 2.42 0.15
CA THR A 138 24.07 3.70 0.71
C THR A 138 22.83 4.58 0.85
N VAL A 139 22.85 5.54 1.77
CA VAL A 139 21.72 6.48 1.97
C VAL A 139 21.54 7.42 0.77
N GLU A 140 22.52 7.45 -0.14
CA GLU A 140 22.56 8.30 -1.33
C GLU A 140 21.99 7.60 -2.58
N ASP A 141 21.98 6.27 -2.60
CA ASP A 141 21.45 5.45 -3.70
C ASP A 141 19.92 5.26 -3.65
N VAL A 142 19.28 5.50 -2.50
CA VAL A 142 17.81 5.38 -2.32
C VAL A 142 17.08 6.55 -2.98
N ARG A 143 17.14 6.60 -4.31
CA ARG A 143 16.20 7.34 -5.16
C ARG A 143 14.98 6.46 -5.45
N ASP A 144 13.93 7.09 -5.99
CA ASP A 144 12.57 6.55 -6.14
C ASP A 144 12.42 5.39 -7.16
N VAL A 145 13.51 4.67 -7.47
CA VAL A 145 13.58 3.58 -8.46
C VAL A 145 13.81 2.21 -7.79
N ASP A 146 14.63 2.15 -6.74
CA ASP A 146 15.08 0.88 -6.11
C ASP A 146 14.26 0.47 -4.89
N VAL A 147 13.24 1.24 -4.53
CA VAL A 147 12.18 0.76 -3.62
C VAL A 147 11.30 -0.20 -4.43
N GLU A 148 11.39 -1.51 -4.17
CA GLU A 148 10.46 -2.50 -4.74
C GLU A 148 9.01 -1.98 -4.66
N PRO A 149 8.13 -2.18 -5.67
CA PRO A 149 6.80 -1.55 -5.72
C PRO A 149 5.86 -1.81 -4.52
N MET A 150 6.09 -1.09 -3.41
CA MET A 150 5.33 -1.17 -2.15
C MET A 150 3.94 -0.52 -2.25
N ALA A 151 3.56 -0.06 -3.44
CA ALA A 151 2.22 0.43 -3.77
C ALA A 151 1.16 -0.70 -3.85
N ARG A 152 1.52 -1.96 -3.55
CA ARG A 152 0.54 -2.98 -3.18
C ARG A 152 -0.01 -2.70 -1.78
N GLU A 153 -1.33 -2.64 -1.68
CA GLU A 153 -2.05 -2.44 -0.42
C GLU A 153 -1.54 -3.40 0.67
N SER A 154 -1.24 -2.86 1.86
CA SER A 154 -0.56 -3.62 2.91
C SER A 154 -1.52 -4.57 3.64
N ASP A 155 -1.73 -5.73 3.04
CA ASP A 155 -2.51 -6.85 3.58
C ASP A 155 -2.13 -7.24 5.02
N ASN A 156 -3.06 -7.92 5.71
CA ASN A 156 -2.91 -8.43 7.08
C ASN A 156 -1.59 -9.17 7.36
N ILE A 157 -0.98 -9.81 6.35
CA ILE A 157 0.32 -10.49 6.45
C ILE A 157 1.43 -9.50 6.85
N HIS A 158 1.47 -8.31 6.25
CA HIS A 158 2.43 -7.25 6.56
C HIS A 158 2.25 -6.71 7.98
N ILE A 159 0.99 -6.59 8.41
CA ILE A 159 0.63 -6.18 9.78
C ILE A 159 1.18 -7.20 10.79
N ILE A 160 0.88 -8.49 10.59
CA ILE A 160 1.36 -9.58 11.46
C ILE A 160 2.89 -9.63 11.48
N ALA A 161 3.55 -9.47 10.33
CA ALA A 161 5.01 -9.48 10.22
C ALA A 161 5.66 -8.34 11.03
N LEU A 162 5.20 -7.09 10.87
CA LEU A 162 5.75 -5.96 11.62
C LEU A 162 5.38 -5.99 13.10
N THR A 163 4.14 -6.38 13.45
CA THR A 163 3.73 -6.60 14.86
C THR A 163 4.66 -7.61 15.55
N LYS A 164 5.00 -8.72 14.89
CA LYS A 164 5.89 -9.72 15.48
C LYS A 164 7.37 -9.31 15.48
N ALA A 165 7.86 -8.66 14.42
CA ALA A 165 9.27 -8.22 14.31
C ALA A 165 9.62 -7.03 15.22
N ALA A 166 8.78 -5.99 15.26
CA ALA A 166 8.97 -4.83 16.13
C ALA A 166 8.58 -5.13 17.59
N GLN A 167 7.89 -6.25 17.85
CA GLN A 167 7.31 -6.62 19.14
C GLN A 167 6.25 -5.60 19.63
N VAL A 168 5.37 -5.18 18.72
CA VAL A 168 4.39 -4.10 18.91
C VAL A 168 2.97 -4.62 18.70
N SER A 169 2.16 -4.62 19.76
CA SER A 169 0.73 -4.93 19.68
C SER A 169 -0.05 -3.74 19.09
N LEU A 170 -0.91 -4.02 18.10
CA LEU A 170 -1.53 -3.02 17.22
C LEU A 170 -3.01 -3.31 16.99
N ARG A 171 -3.86 -2.28 17.02
CA ARG A 171 -5.30 -2.36 16.72
C ARG A 171 -5.63 -1.69 15.39
N VAL A 172 -6.44 -2.35 14.56
CA VAL A 172 -7.02 -1.76 13.34
C VAL A 172 -8.53 -1.63 13.52
N ILE A 173 -9.06 -0.43 13.33
CA ILE A 173 -10.49 -0.11 13.38
C ILE A 173 -10.97 0.11 11.96
N TYR A 174 -11.91 -0.70 11.48
CA TYR A 174 -12.39 -0.65 10.10
C TYR A 174 -13.59 0.29 9.97
N MET A 175 -13.49 1.28 9.08
CA MET A 175 -14.60 2.15 8.69
C MET A 175 -15.32 1.53 7.49
N ASP A 176 -16.04 0.43 7.77
CA ASP A 176 -16.78 -0.37 6.78
C ASP A 176 -18.29 -0.03 6.72
N ARG A 177 -19.01 -0.64 5.77
CA ARG A 177 -20.47 -0.50 5.57
C ARG A 177 -21.32 -1.57 6.27
N SER A 178 -20.82 -2.28 7.28
CA SER A 178 -21.67 -3.15 8.09
C SER A 178 -22.79 -2.34 8.76
N GLU A 179 -24.00 -2.88 8.81
CA GLU A 179 -25.18 -2.20 9.36
C GLU A 179 -25.13 -2.04 10.90
N THR A 180 -24.12 -2.60 11.57
CA THR A 180 -23.91 -2.44 13.00
C THR A 180 -23.34 -1.06 13.31
N SER A 181 -23.88 -0.38 14.32
CA SER A 181 -23.28 0.83 14.90
C SER A 181 -21.94 0.57 15.60
N GLN A 182 -21.66 -0.69 15.96
CA GLN A 182 -20.38 -1.11 16.53
C GLN A 182 -19.24 -0.94 15.52
N LEU A 183 -18.05 -0.64 16.05
CA LEU A 183 -16.82 -0.56 15.27
C LEU A 183 -16.22 -1.95 15.09
N THR A 184 -16.02 -2.37 13.84
CA THR A 184 -15.25 -3.56 13.49
C THR A 184 -13.79 -3.36 13.91
N THR A 185 -13.27 -4.24 14.76
CA THR A 185 -11.91 -4.14 15.34
C THR A 185 -11.13 -5.43 15.14
N HIS A 186 -9.88 -5.30 14.69
CA HIS A 186 -8.92 -6.40 14.60
C HIS A 186 -7.69 -6.08 15.44
N ASP A 187 -7.38 -6.98 16.37
CA ASP A 187 -6.30 -6.82 17.34
C ASP A 187 -5.14 -7.77 17.00
N PHE A 188 -3.98 -7.19 16.70
CA PHE A 188 -2.76 -7.87 16.32
C PHE A 188 -1.81 -7.85 17.52
N SER A 189 -1.82 -8.93 18.33
CA SER A 189 -0.87 -9.07 19.44
C SER A 189 0.51 -9.46 18.93
N HIS A 190 1.56 -8.87 19.51
CA HIS A 190 2.91 -9.41 19.34
C HIS A 190 3.04 -10.80 20.01
N ASN A 191 2.50 -10.89 21.23
CA ASN A 191 2.73 -11.98 22.17
C ASN A 191 1.46 -12.82 22.34
N ASP A 192 1.64 -14.15 22.32
CA ASP A 192 0.55 -15.14 22.34
C ASP A 192 -0.02 -15.39 23.76
N ASN A 193 0.27 -14.52 24.73
CA ASN A 193 -0.20 -14.62 26.11
C ASN A 193 -1.64 -14.10 26.26
N GLU A 194 -2.48 -14.77 27.08
CA GLU A 194 -3.86 -14.38 27.41
C GLU A 194 -3.99 -13.13 28.32
N GLN A 195 -2.99 -12.23 28.30
CA GLN A 195 -3.08 -10.95 29.01
C GLN A 195 -4.03 -9.99 28.28
N ALA A 196 -4.66 -9.08 29.03
CA ALA A 196 -5.60 -8.11 28.45
C ALA A 196 -4.91 -7.26 27.38
N PHE A 197 -5.36 -7.41 26.12
CA PHE A 197 -4.74 -6.76 24.97
C PHE A 197 -4.77 -5.23 25.09
N GLN A 198 -3.58 -4.62 25.01
CA GLN A 198 -3.40 -3.17 24.95
C GLN A 198 -2.61 -2.82 23.68
N PRO A 199 -3.21 -2.09 22.72
CA PRO A 199 -2.50 -1.65 21.53
C PRO A 199 -1.58 -0.46 21.85
N MET A 200 -0.31 -0.55 21.47
CA MET A 200 0.61 0.59 21.45
C MET A 200 0.26 1.56 20.31
N ILE A 201 -0.20 1.01 19.18
CA ILE A 201 -0.60 1.75 17.98
C ILE A 201 -2.05 1.37 17.65
N THR A 202 -2.90 2.37 17.40
CA THR A 202 -4.24 2.15 16.83
C THR A 202 -4.35 2.84 15.48
N PHE A 203 -4.84 2.13 14.47
CA PHE A 203 -5.15 2.67 13.16
C PHE A 203 -6.66 2.78 12.91
N LEU A 204 -7.04 3.78 12.12
CA LEU A 204 -8.26 3.79 11.33
C LEU A 204 -7.91 3.19 9.96
N TYR A 205 -8.55 2.08 9.59
CA TYR A 205 -8.55 1.59 8.22
C TYR A 205 -9.78 2.10 7.48
N ARG A 206 -9.53 2.67 6.31
CA ARG A 206 -10.51 3.01 5.27
C ARG A 206 -10.09 2.22 4.02
N PRO A 207 -10.97 1.91 3.05
CA PRO A 207 -10.59 1.09 1.90
C PRO A 207 -9.29 1.59 1.22
N GLY A 208 -8.25 0.76 1.23
CA GLY A 208 -6.91 1.07 0.70
C GLY A 208 -6.03 2.03 1.52
N HIS A 209 -6.43 2.46 2.72
CA HIS A 209 -5.76 3.56 3.45
C HIS A 209 -5.73 3.42 4.98
N TYR A 210 -4.62 3.86 5.59
CA TYR A 210 -4.39 3.82 7.05
C TYR A 210 -4.07 5.21 7.65
N ASP A 211 -4.80 5.58 8.70
CA ASP A 211 -4.53 6.77 9.52
C ASP A 211 -4.27 6.37 10.99
N LEU A 212 -3.52 7.18 11.75
CA LEU A 212 -3.25 6.96 13.19
C LEU A 212 -4.38 7.51 14.06
N LEU A 213 -4.78 6.78 15.11
CA LEU A 213 -5.79 7.18 16.11
C LEU A 213 -5.22 7.26 17.53
N TYR A 214 -5.72 8.23 18.32
CA TYR A 214 -5.27 8.49 19.68
C TYR A 214 -6.44 8.70 20.65
N GLU A 215 -6.34 8.13 21.86
CA GLU A 215 -7.41 8.18 22.87
C GLU A 215 -7.46 9.52 23.62
N ASN A 216 -6.30 10.07 24.01
CA ASN A 216 -6.09 11.51 24.26
C ASN A 216 -4.61 11.84 24.03
#